data_AF-A0A838WZE8-F1
#
_entry.id   AF-A0A838WZE8-F1
#
_cell.length_a   1.000
_cell.length_b   1.000
_cell.length_c   1.000
_cell.angle_alpha   90.00
_cell.angle_beta   90.00
_cell.angle_gamma   90.00
#
_symmetry.space_group_name_H-M   'P 1'
#
loop_
_entity.id
_entity.type
_entity.pdbx_description
1 polymer ?
#
loop_
_entity_poly.entity_id
_entity_poly.type
_entity_poly.pdbx_seq_one_letter_code
_entity_poly.pdbx_strand_id
1 'polypeptide(L)' 'MTEGVPSTENIRDYLPRTVEAHSPTTGQTYSMSCRDNGAGIITCTGGNNAEVILH' A
#
# COMPACT_ATOMS: atom_id res chain seq x y z
N MET A 1 20.78 0.84 11.63
CA MET A 1 19.86 1.20 12.73
C MET A 1 18.47 0.77 12.30
N THR A 2 18.06 -0.44 12.70
CA THR A 2 16.70 -0.94 12.51
C THR A 2 15.96 -0.56 13.77
N GLU A 3 15.20 0.53 13.74
CA GLU A 3 14.40 0.94 14.89
C GLU A 3 13.29 -0.09 15.07
N GLY A 4 13.34 -0.80 16.22
CA GLY A 4 12.31 -1.74 16.60
C GLY A 4 11.02 -0.99 16.92
N VAL A 5 9.93 -1.42 16.29
CA VAL A 5 8.60 -0.85 16.53
C VAL A 5 8.16 -1.10 17.98
N PRO A 6 7.58 -0.11 18.67
CA PRO A 6 7.13 -0.27 20.05
C PRO A 6 6.07 -1.38 20.16
N SER A 7 6.14 -2.21 21.21
CA SER A 7 5.22 -3.34 21.43
C SER A 7 3.77 -2.93 21.75
N THR A 8 3.51 -1.64 21.91
CA THR A 8 2.19 -1.05 22.12
C THR A 8 1.61 -0.41 20.86
N GLU A 9 2.38 -0.37 19.78
CA GLU A 9 2.02 0.28 18.52
C GLU A 9 1.66 -0.76 17.47
N ASN A 10 0.67 -0.46 16.63
CA ASN A 10 0.31 -1.37 15.56
C ASN A 10 1.47 -1.40 14.57
N ILE A 11 2.22 -2.50 14.56
CA ILE A 11 3.36 -2.68 13.63
C ILE A 11 2.97 -2.50 12.16
N ARG A 12 1.66 -2.62 11.85
CA ARG A 12 1.06 -2.37 10.53
C ARG A 12 1.22 -0.92 10.05
N ASP A 13 1.44 0.03 10.96
CA ASP A 13 1.69 1.44 10.65
C ASP A 13 3.13 1.68 10.18
N TYR A 14 4.05 0.78 10.54
CA TYR A 14 5.46 0.82 10.16
C TYR A 14 5.81 -0.12 9.00
N LEU A 15 4.92 -1.03 8.65
CA LEU A 15 5.10 -1.85 7.47
C LEU A 15 4.88 -0.99 6.22
N PRO A 16 5.79 -1.04 5.24
CA PRO A 16 5.60 -0.34 3.98
C PRO A 16 4.31 -0.86 3.35
N ARG A 17 3.31 0.03 3.26
CA ARG A 17 1.98 -0.29 2.74
C ARG A 17 1.98 -0.21 1.22
N THR A 18 3.01 -0.75 0.60
CA THR A 18 3.22 -0.72 -0.85
C THR A 18 2.88 -2.08 -1.46
N VAL A 19 2.11 -2.08 -2.55
CA VAL A 19 1.78 -3.27 -3.33
C VAL A 19 2.31 -3.13 -4.75
N GLU A 20 2.72 -4.25 -5.36
CA GLU A 20 3.10 -4.29 -6.77
C GLU A 20 1.90 -4.74 -7.61
N ALA A 21 1.41 -3.86 -8.47
CA ALA A 21 0.31 -4.14 -9.38
C ALA A 21 0.84 -4.33 -10.80
N HIS A 22 0.67 -5.52 -11.36
CA HIS A 22 1.01 -5.79 -12.75
C HIS A 22 -0.17 -5.45 -13.66
N SER A 23 0.06 -4.58 -14.64
CA SER A 23 -0.94 -4.18 -15.64
C SER A 23 -0.75 -4.99 -16.93
N PRO A 24 -1.67 -5.91 -17.28
CA PRO A 24 -1.58 -6.67 -18.53
C PRO A 24 -1.81 -5.78 -19.77
N THR A 25 -2.48 -4.63 -19.61
CA THR A 25 -2.75 -3.69 -20.72
C THR A 25 -1.48 -2.97 -21.17
N THR A 26 -0.58 -2.66 -20.24
CA THR A 26 0.67 -1.93 -20.52
C THR A 26 1.93 -2.78 -20.38
N GLY A 27 1.81 -4.00 -19.84
CA GLY A 27 2.93 -4.89 -19.52
C GLY A 27 3.84 -4.39 -18.39
N GLN A 28 3.44 -3.34 -17.67
CA GLN A 28 4.25 -2.70 -16.64
C GLN A 28 3.80 -3.11 -15.25
N THR A 29 4.77 -3.20 -14.33
CA THR A 29 4.50 -3.36 -12.90
C THR A 29 4.63 -2.00 -12.23
N TYR A 30 3.59 -1.63 -11.49
CA TYR A 30 3.52 -0.37 -10.76
C TYR A 30 3.60 -0.61 -9.27
N SER A 31 4.53 0.08 -8.60
CA SER A 31 4.50 0.19 -7.14
C SER A 31 3.39 1.15 -6.74
N MET A 32 2.42 0.66 -5.99
CA MET A 32 1.29 1.43 -5.48
C MET A 32 1.39 1.59 -3.98
N SER A 33 1.17 2.79 -3.48
CA SER A 33 1.09 3.10 -2.07
C SER A 33 -0.35 3.00 -1.60
N CYS A 34 -0.61 2.07 -0.70
CA CYS A 34 -1.91 1.83 -0.12
C CYS A 34 -2.08 2.60 1.19
N ARG A 35 -3.25 3.18 1.39
CA ARG A 35 -3.69 3.74 2.67
C ARG A 35 -5.00 3.07 3.04
N ASP A 36 -5.18 2.71 4.32
CA ASP A 36 -6.54 2.46 4.79
C ASP A 36 -7.15 3.76 5.28
N ASN A 37 -8.43 3.90 5.02
CA ASN A 37 -9.21 5.03 5.51
C ASN A 37 -9.90 4.70 6.85
N GLY A 38 -9.40 3.70 7.60
CA GLY A 38 -9.97 3.27 8.88
C GLY A 38 -11.34 2.57 8.81
N ALA A 39 -11.99 2.56 7.64
CA ALA A 39 -13.33 1.98 7.42
C ALA A 39 -13.32 0.58 6.79
N GLY A 40 -12.17 -0.11 6.80
CA GLY A 40 -11.97 -1.37 6.08
C GLY A 40 -11.69 -1.21 4.59
N ILE A 41 -11.79 0.00 4.06
CA ILE A 41 -11.47 0.32 2.66
C ILE A 41 -9.97 0.61 2.54
N ILE A 42 -9.31 -0.12 1.64
CA ILE A 42 -7.91 0.11 1.29
C ILE A 42 -7.86 0.77 -0.08
N THR A 43 -7.31 1.98 -0.14
CA THR A 43 -7.08 2.72 -1.38
C THR A 43 -5.60 2.67 -1.72
N CYS A 44 -5.27 2.05 -2.84
CA CYS A 44 -3.91 1.95 -3.38
C CYS A 44 -3.75 2.88 -4.57
N THR A 45 -2.82 3.82 -4.50
CA THR A 45 -2.54 4.78 -5.56
C THR A 45 -1.10 4.65 -6.04
N GLY A 46 -0.85 4.61 -7.35
CA GLY A 46 0.52 4.57 -7.87
C GLY A 46 0.65 4.40 -9.38
N GLY A 47 1.91 4.34 -9.84
CA GLY A 47 2.28 4.11 -11.24
C GLY A 47 2.05 5.29 -12.19
N ASN A 48 0.80 5.74 -12.32
CA ASN A 48 0.42 6.78 -13.29
C ASN A 48 -0.94 7.43 -12.93
N ASN A 49 -1.13 7.82 -11.66
CA ASN A 49 -2.45 8.16 -11.09
C ASN A 49 -3.49 7.02 -11.17
N ALA A 50 -3.03 5.76 -11.22
CA ALA A 50 -3.93 4.63 -11.11
C ALA A 50 -4.38 4.50 -9.64
N GLU A 51 -5.68 4.34 -9.43
CA GLU A 51 -6.30 4.12 -8.13
C GLU A 51 -6.98 2.75 -8.12
N VAL A 52 -6.68 1.95 -7.11
CA VAL A 52 -7.31 0.66 -6.84
C VAL A 52 -7.97 0.73 -5.48
N ILE A 53 -9.25 0.42 -5.42
CA ILE A 53 -10.03 0.38 -4.19
C ILE A 53 -10.33 -1.09 -3.87
N LEU A 54 -9.93 -1.53 -2.68
CA LEU A 54 -10.20 -2.86 -2.15
C LEU A 54 -11.22 -2.73 -1.02
N HIS A 55 -12.26 -3.58 -1.06
CA HIS A 55 -13.33 -3.66 -0.06
C HIS A 55 -13.21 -4.92 0.80
#